data_AF-A0A9D0G952-F1
#
_entry.id   AF-A0A9D0G952-F1
#
_cell.length_a   1.000
_cell.length_b   1.000
_cell.length_c   1.000
_cell.angle_alpha   90.00
_cell.angle_beta   90.00
_cell.angle_gamma   90.00
#
_symmetry.space_group_name_H-M   'P 1'
#
loop_
_entity.id
_entity.type
_entity.pdbx_description
1 polymer ?
#
loop_
_entity_poly.entity_id
_entity_poly.type
_entity_poly.pdbx_seq_one_letter_code
_entity_poly.pdbx_strand_id
1 'polypeptide(L)'
;MKTVGWLLLALLLLFALGLSFLIHPLMGLFMMLLMVGAFWWAARRKKKVDRVLAEVARQTDLRVERRRLAYNILRGTFQGFETEIRIRGTSDASVGTQLTALSGDAAWSTMDIRNVTTIRMKHGLPLQKKTRLSSRIVATPTEAVLVLPYIPQDPNDVLAGMRQLARRINQYAKTLRAVS
;
A
#
# COMPACT_ATOMS: atom_id res chain seq x y z
N MET A 1 21.08 -3.08 -3.00
CA MET A 1 20.73 -4.52 -2.96
C MET A 1 19.51 -4.89 -3.81
N LYS A 2 18.43 -4.09 -3.91
CA LYS A 2 17.22 -4.45 -4.68
C LYS A 2 17.47 -4.60 -6.21
N THR A 3 18.32 -3.77 -6.81
CA THR A 3 18.61 -3.77 -8.26
C THR A 3 19.31 -5.05 -8.74
N VAL A 4 20.23 -5.61 -7.94
CA VAL A 4 20.95 -6.84 -8.28
C VAL A 4 20.01 -8.05 -8.31
N GLY A 5 19.05 -8.12 -7.37
CA GLY A 5 18.06 -9.19 -7.34
C GLY A 5 17.14 -9.22 -8.57
N TRP A 6 16.69 -8.04 -9.05
CA TRP A 6 15.88 -7.96 -10.28
C TRP A 6 16.66 -8.37 -11.53
N LEU A 7 17.94 -8.04 -11.58
CA LEU A 7 18.80 -8.36 -12.72
C LEU A 7 19.08 -9.87 -12.79
N LEU A 8 19.36 -10.49 -11.64
CA LEU A 8 19.53 -11.94 -11.54
C LEU A 8 18.25 -12.71 -11.92
N LEU A 9 17.09 -12.21 -11.48
CA LEU A 9 15.79 -12.80 -11.77
C LEU A 9 15.43 -12.68 -13.25
N ALA A 10 15.76 -11.54 -13.89
CA ALA A 10 15.61 -11.38 -15.34
C ALA A 10 16.52 -12.34 -16.10
N LEU A 11 17.77 -12.53 -15.65
CA LEU A 11 18.72 -13.46 -16.28
C LEU A 11 18.25 -14.92 -16.19
N LEU A 12 17.73 -15.32 -15.02
CA LEU A 12 17.14 -16.65 -14.80
C LEU A 12 15.92 -16.89 -15.70
N LEU A 13 15.05 -15.90 -15.85
CA LEU A 13 13.87 -15.99 -16.73
C LEU A 13 14.29 -16.14 -18.20
N LEU A 14 15.29 -15.40 -18.66
CA LEU A 14 15.83 -15.52 -20.01
C LEU A 14 16.50 -16.88 -20.25
N PHE A 15 17.26 -17.36 -19.26
CA PHE A 15 17.90 -18.69 -19.32
C PHE A 15 16.86 -19.81 -19.38
N ALA A 16 15.82 -19.76 -18.54
CA ALA A 16 14.72 -20.71 -18.56
C ALA A 16 13.95 -20.69 -19.89
N LEU A 17 13.76 -19.50 -20.49
CA LEU A 17 13.15 -19.36 -21.81
C LEU A 17 14.03 -20.02 -22.89
N GLY A 18 15.33 -19.75 -22.89
CA GLY A 18 16.30 -20.35 -23.82
C GLY A 18 16.35 -21.87 -23.71
N LEU A 19 16.35 -22.40 -22.48
CA LEU A 19 16.30 -23.84 -22.23
C LEU A 19 15.00 -24.46 -22.75
N SER A 20 13.87 -23.76 -22.59
CA SER A 20 12.56 -24.22 -23.06
C SER A 20 12.51 -24.31 -24.59
N PHE A 21 13.11 -23.35 -25.30
CA PHE A 21 13.23 -23.40 -26.76
C PHE A 21 14.19 -24.50 -27.22
N LEU A 22 15.25 -24.77 -26.46
CA LEU A 22 16.22 -25.83 -26.77
C LEU A 22 15.61 -27.23 -26.64
N ILE A 23 14.73 -27.44 -25.65
CA ILE A 23 14.06 -28.73 -25.41
C ILE A 23 12.92 -28.94 -26.41
N HIS A 24 12.03 -27.97 -26.57
CA HIS A 24 10.90 -28.08 -27.49
C HIS A 24 10.39 -26.70 -27.95
N PRO A 25 10.45 -26.37 -29.26
CA PRO A 25 10.15 -25.02 -29.74
C PRO A 25 8.73 -24.56 -29.43
N LEU A 26 7.74 -25.47 -29.47
CA LEU A 26 6.35 -25.15 -29.10
C LEU A 26 6.21 -24.79 -27.60
N MET A 27 6.98 -25.44 -26.72
CA MET A 27 6.94 -25.18 -25.28
C MET A 27 7.61 -23.83 -24.97
N GLY A 28 8.69 -23.50 -25.67
CA GLY A 28 9.30 -22.17 -25.62
C GLY A 28 8.32 -21.06 -26.03
N LEU A 29 7.58 -21.25 -27.13
CA LEU A 29 6.56 -20.31 -27.58
C LEU A 29 5.44 -20.13 -26.55
N PHE A 30 4.94 -21.22 -25.98
CA PHE A 30 3.91 -21.18 -24.94
C PHE A 30 4.40 -20.43 -23.69
N MET A 31 5.63 -20.69 -23.22
CA MET A 31 6.20 -19.96 -22.09
C MET A 31 6.41 -18.47 -22.38
N MET A 32 6.81 -18.13 -23.60
CA MET A 32 6.91 -16.73 -24.02
C MET A 32 5.55 -16.04 -23.95
N LEU A 33 4.49 -16.67 -24.47
CA LEU A 33 3.13 -16.13 -24.42
C LEU A 33 2.63 -15.98 -22.98
N LEU A 34 2.90 -16.95 -22.10
CA LEU A 34 2.57 -16.87 -20.68
C LEU A 34 3.28 -15.70 -19.99
N MET A 35 4.58 -15.53 -20.24
CA MET A 35 5.34 -14.40 -19.69
C MET A 35 4.76 -13.07 -20.15
N VAL A 36 4.55 -12.89 -21.46
CA VAL A 36 3.99 -11.66 -22.02
C VAL A 36 2.59 -11.41 -21.45
N GLY A 37 1.76 -12.44 -21.35
CA GLY A 37 0.43 -12.36 -20.74
C GLY A 37 0.47 -11.94 -19.27
N ALA A 38 1.38 -12.51 -18.48
CA ALA A 38 1.57 -12.17 -17.07
C ALA A 38 2.05 -10.71 -16.91
N PHE A 39 3.03 -10.27 -17.70
CA PHE A 39 3.51 -8.88 -17.70
C PHE A 39 2.41 -7.91 -18.11
N TRP A 40 1.64 -8.22 -19.14
CA TRP A 40 0.52 -7.40 -19.59
C TRP A 40 -0.58 -7.29 -18.53
N TRP A 41 -0.93 -8.41 -17.89
CA TRP A 41 -1.89 -8.45 -16.79
C TRP A 41 -1.44 -7.61 -15.59
N ALA A 42 -0.18 -7.76 -15.18
CA ALA A 42 0.42 -6.97 -14.09
C ALA A 42 0.42 -5.46 -14.41
N ALA A 43 0.80 -5.08 -15.63
CA ALA A 43 0.78 -3.69 -16.09
C ALA A 43 -0.65 -3.10 -16.10
N ARG A 44 -1.65 -3.89 -16.53
CA ARG A 44 -3.05 -3.46 -16.54
C ARG A 44 -3.61 -3.25 -15.13
N ARG A 45 -3.28 -4.15 -14.19
CA ARG A 45 -3.63 -4.01 -12.76
C ARG A 45 -3.01 -2.74 -12.18
N LYS A 46 -1.71 -2.49 -12.43
CA LYS A 46 -1.03 -1.26 -12.00
C LYS A 46 -1.72 -0.01 -12.51
N LYS A 47 -2.01 0.06 -13.82
CA LYS A 47 -2.70 1.21 -14.44
C LYS A 47 -4.07 1.49 -13.83
N LYS A 48 -4.85 0.45 -13.50
CA LYS A 48 -6.16 0.61 -12.87
C LYS A 48 -6.03 1.30 -11.50
N VAL A 49 -5.09 0.84 -10.69
CA VAL A 49 -4.85 1.37 -9.34
C VAL A 49 -4.29 2.79 -9.39
N ASP A 50 -3.34 3.05 -10.30
CA ASP A 50 -2.80 4.40 -10.49
C ASP A 50 -3.87 5.39 -10.95
N ARG A 51 -4.88 4.94 -11.72
CA ARG A 51 -6.05 5.75 -12.09
C ARG A 51 -6.93 6.06 -10.88
N VAL A 52 -7.18 5.07 -10.01
CA VAL A 52 -7.91 5.29 -8.75
C VAL A 52 -7.21 6.35 -7.90
N LEU A 53 -5.90 6.24 -7.72
CA LEU A 53 -5.12 7.21 -6.95
C LEU A 53 -5.12 8.60 -7.60
N ALA A 54 -5.02 8.68 -8.93
CA ALA A 54 -5.11 9.95 -9.65
C ALA A 54 -6.49 10.61 -9.49
N GLU A 55 -7.56 9.82 -9.41
CA GLU A 55 -8.91 10.34 -9.19
C GLU A 55 -9.09 10.83 -7.74
N VAL A 56 -8.56 10.10 -6.75
CA VAL A 56 -8.50 10.59 -5.36
C VAL A 56 -7.76 11.92 -5.27
N ALA A 57 -6.61 12.03 -5.95
CA ALA A 57 -5.82 13.26 -6.00
C ALA A 57 -6.62 14.45 -6.55
N ARG A 58 -7.37 14.25 -7.65
CA ARG A 58 -8.25 15.29 -8.22
C ARG A 58 -9.31 15.77 -7.24
N GLN A 59 -9.84 14.88 -6.40
CA GLN A 59 -10.92 15.21 -5.46
C GLN A 59 -10.43 15.79 -4.12
N THR A 60 -9.13 15.69 -3.82
CA THR A 60 -8.58 16.01 -2.48
C THR A 60 -7.42 16.99 -2.50
N ASP A 61 -7.05 17.50 -3.68
CA ASP A 61 -5.89 18.37 -3.92
C ASP A 61 -4.55 17.73 -3.49
N LEU A 62 -4.51 16.40 -3.36
CA LEU A 62 -3.29 15.66 -3.10
C LEU A 62 -2.43 15.57 -4.36
N ARG A 63 -1.12 15.72 -4.22
CA ARG A 63 -0.16 15.58 -5.33
C ARG A 63 0.18 14.12 -5.57
N VAL A 64 0.18 13.71 -6.84
CA VAL A 64 0.57 12.36 -7.26
C VAL A 64 2.07 12.30 -7.50
N GLU A 65 2.79 11.56 -6.65
CA GLU A 65 4.20 11.21 -6.85
C GLU A 65 4.28 9.91 -7.69
N ARG A 66 4.70 10.05 -8.95
CA ARG A 66 4.76 8.93 -9.91
C ARG A 66 5.96 8.03 -9.63
N ARG A 67 5.74 6.71 -9.62
CA ARG A 67 6.81 5.70 -9.51
C ARG A 67 6.82 4.75 -10.71
N ARG A 68 8.01 4.47 -11.24
CA ARG A 68 8.19 3.61 -12.43
C ARG A 68 7.93 2.13 -12.13
N LEU A 69 8.47 1.64 -11.02
CA LEU A 69 8.43 0.21 -10.64
C LEU A 69 7.47 -0.09 -9.48
N ALA A 70 6.71 0.90 -9.01
CA ALA A 70 5.76 0.78 -7.91
C ALA A 70 4.48 1.58 -8.21
N TYR A 71 3.45 1.37 -7.40
CA TYR A 71 2.25 2.20 -7.45
C TYR A 71 2.58 3.66 -7.11
N ASN A 72 1.76 4.59 -7.62
CA ASN A 72 1.88 6.00 -7.27
C ASN A 72 1.66 6.24 -5.77
N ILE A 73 2.22 7.33 -5.26
CA ILE A 73 2.03 7.78 -3.88
C ILE A 73 1.26 9.10 -3.92
N LEU A 74 0.33 9.31 -2.99
CA LEU A 74 -0.35 10.60 -2.84
C LEU A 74 0.19 11.32 -1.62
N ARG A 75 0.48 12.62 -1.77
CA ARG A 75 1.00 13.47 -0.69
C ARG A 75 0.37 14.86 -0.76
N GLY A 76 0.00 15.41 0.38
CA GLY A 76 -0.56 16.76 0.45
C GLY A 76 -1.29 16.96 1.77
N THR A 77 -2.20 17.93 1.79
CA THR A 77 -2.96 18.27 3.00
C THR A 77 -4.42 17.94 2.80
N PHE A 78 -5.01 17.18 3.72
CA PHE A 78 -6.44 16.85 3.70
C PHE A 78 -7.06 17.19 5.05
N GLN A 79 -8.09 18.05 5.06
CA GLN A 79 -8.77 18.51 6.28
C GLN A 79 -7.80 19.05 7.36
N GLY A 80 -6.73 19.74 6.94
CA GLY A 80 -5.72 20.30 7.84
C GLY A 80 -4.62 19.33 8.29
N PHE A 81 -4.67 18.06 7.86
CA PHE A 81 -3.65 17.06 8.18
C PHE A 81 -2.74 16.79 6.98
N GLU A 82 -1.42 16.82 7.19
CA GLU A 82 -0.47 16.31 6.20
C GLU A 82 -0.72 14.81 6.01
N THR A 83 -1.15 14.44 4.80
CA THR A 83 -1.63 13.11 4.45
C THR A 83 -0.71 12.48 3.40
N GLU A 84 -0.32 11.22 3.65
CA GLU A 84 0.42 10.37 2.71
C GLU A 84 -0.35 9.06 2.48
N ILE A 85 -0.62 8.73 1.22
CA ILE A 85 -1.25 7.45 0.82
C ILE A 85 -0.25 6.66 0.01
N ARG A 86 0.02 5.42 0.44
CA ARG A 86 0.97 4.52 -0.21
C ARG A 86 0.43 3.10 -0.22
N ILE A 87 0.66 2.40 -1.33
CA ILE A 87 0.45 0.97 -1.42
C ILE A 87 1.78 0.28 -1.13
N ARG A 88 1.82 -0.58 -0.11
CA ARG A 88 3.01 -1.34 0.30
C ARG A 88 2.80 -2.83 0.03
N GLY A 89 3.83 -3.50 -0.45
CA GLY A 89 3.88 -4.96 -0.48
C GLY A 89 4.18 -5.52 0.91
N THR A 90 3.80 -6.77 1.16
CA THR A 90 3.98 -7.48 2.45
C THR A 90 5.44 -7.54 2.93
N SER A 91 6.41 -7.38 2.01
CA SER A 91 7.84 -7.35 2.36
C SER A 91 8.26 -6.11 3.14
N ASP A 92 7.45 -5.04 3.16
CA ASP A 92 7.61 -3.92 4.10
C ASP A 92 7.00 -4.30 5.47
N ALA A 93 7.59 -5.32 6.12
CA ALA A 93 7.16 -5.92 7.38
C ALA A 93 6.85 -4.91 8.50
N SER A 94 7.48 -3.73 8.47
CA SER A 94 7.34 -2.69 9.50
C SER A 94 5.90 -2.33 9.89
N VAL A 95 4.94 -2.20 8.98
CA VAL A 95 3.58 -1.74 9.33
C VAL A 95 2.64 -2.90 9.62
N GLY A 96 2.76 -4.00 8.86
CA GLY A 96 1.99 -5.22 9.10
C GLY A 96 2.32 -5.84 10.45
N THR A 97 3.62 -6.01 10.76
CA THR A 97 4.09 -6.50 12.06
C THR A 97 3.72 -5.57 13.21
N GLN A 98 3.73 -4.24 12.99
CA GLN A 98 3.31 -3.28 14.01
C GLN A 98 1.81 -3.35 14.34
N LEU A 99 0.97 -3.63 13.34
CA LEU A 99 -0.46 -3.83 13.56
C LEU A 99 -0.75 -5.17 14.23
N THR A 100 -0.13 -6.26 13.76
CA THR A 100 -0.25 -7.59 14.36
C THR A 100 0.19 -7.60 15.83
N ALA A 101 1.29 -6.92 16.17
CA ALA A 101 1.75 -6.81 17.55
C ALA A 101 0.80 -6.01 18.46
N LEU A 102 0.02 -5.08 17.90
CA LEU A 102 -0.95 -4.25 18.64
C LEU A 102 -2.36 -4.85 18.67
N SER A 103 -2.68 -5.77 17.74
CA SER A 103 -4.04 -6.29 17.60
C SER A 103 -4.32 -7.55 18.39
N GLY A 104 -3.32 -8.30 18.84
CA GLY A 104 -3.48 -9.62 19.48
C GLY A 104 -3.99 -10.71 18.53
N ASP A 105 -4.69 -10.32 17.46
CA ASP A 105 -5.15 -11.19 16.39
C ASP A 105 -3.99 -11.58 15.46
N ALA A 106 -3.43 -12.76 15.73
CA ALA A 106 -2.51 -13.48 14.83
C ALA A 106 -3.08 -13.73 13.41
N ALA A 107 -4.35 -13.39 13.15
CA ALA A 107 -5.05 -13.60 11.88
C ALA A 107 -4.54 -12.73 10.72
N TRP A 108 -3.86 -11.60 10.98
CA TRP A 108 -3.36 -10.71 9.92
C TRP A 108 -1.97 -11.12 9.41
N SER A 109 -1.27 -11.98 10.15
CA SER A 109 0.09 -12.46 9.85
C SER A 109 0.10 -13.64 8.88
N THR A 110 -1.03 -14.33 8.69
CA THR A 110 -1.10 -15.62 7.99
C THR A 110 -2.03 -15.61 6.78
N MET A 111 -2.88 -14.60 6.62
CA MET A 111 -3.63 -14.41 5.37
C MET A 111 -2.80 -13.61 4.36
N ASP A 112 -2.59 -14.25 3.20
CA ASP A 112 -2.03 -13.87 1.90
C ASP A 112 -2.34 -12.44 1.39
N ILE A 113 -2.13 -11.39 2.19
CA ILE A 113 -2.33 -10.00 1.79
C ILE A 113 -1.05 -9.52 1.12
N ARG A 114 -0.90 -9.80 -0.17
CA ARG A 114 0.28 -9.47 -0.98
C ARG A 114 0.56 -7.97 -1.12
N ASN A 115 -0.47 -7.11 -0.93
CA ASN A 115 -0.37 -5.66 -0.99
C ASN A 115 -1.41 -4.98 -0.08
N VAL A 116 -0.99 -4.01 0.73
CA VAL A 116 -1.83 -3.20 1.63
C VAL A 116 -1.79 -1.73 1.25
N THR A 117 -2.88 -1.01 1.48
CA THR A 117 -2.94 0.44 1.31
C THR A 117 -2.86 1.10 2.66
N THR A 118 -1.87 1.98 2.85
CA THR A 118 -1.65 2.72 4.09
C THR A 118 -1.96 4.18 3.87
N ILE A 119 -2.80 4.75 4.72
CA ILE A 119 -3.12 6.18 4.77
C ILE A 119 -2.52 6.72 6.06
N ARG A 120 -1.57 7.65 5.96
CA ARG A 120 -0.87 8.26 7.09
C ARG A 120 -1.29 9.72 7.18
N MET A 121 -1.60 10.18 8.38
CA MET A 121 -1.94 11.58 8.67
C MET A 121 -1.10 12.05 9.85
N LYS A 122 -0.29 13.11 9.67
CA LYS A 122 0.42 13.73 10.80
C LYS A 122 -0.58 14.44 11.72
N HIS A 123 -0.34 14.38 13.02
CA HIS A 123 -1.21 15.02 14.01
C HIS A 123 -0.42 15.62 15.18
N GLY A 124 -1.02 16.57 15.89
CA GLY A 124 -0.47 17.17 17.11
C GLY A 124 -1.02 16.58 18.41
N LEU A 125 -1.49 15.33 18.42
CA LEU A 125 -1.98 14.69 19.65
C LEU A 125 -0.83 14.50 20.66
N PRO A 126 -1.03 14.78 21.97
CA PRO A 126 -0.04 14.58 23.01
C PRO A 126 0.09 13.09 23.39
N LEU A 127 0.49 12.25 22.44
CA LEU A 127 0.68 10.82 22.64
C LEU A 127 2.14 10.52 23.00
N GLN A 128 2.38 9.93 24.18
CA GLN A 128 3.73 9.52 24.60
C GLN A 128 4.12 8.13 24.07
N LYS A 129 3.13 7.27 23.75
CA LYS A 129 3.33 5.91 23.25
C LYS A 129 2.39 5.64 22.09
N LYS A 130 2.66 4.57 21.33
CA LYS A 130 1.76 4.12 20.26
C LYS A 130 0.43 3.69 20.87
N THR A 131 -0.67 4.26 20.39
CA THR A 131 -2.02 3.99 20.88
C THR A 131 -2.89 3.50 19.73
N ARG A 132 -3.59 2.40 19.97
CA ARG A 132 -4.57 1.85 19.02
C ARG A 132 -5.84 2.68 19.12
N LEU A 133 -6.20 3.40 18.05
CA LEU A 133 -7.47 4.14 17.98
C LEU A 133 -8.61 3.24 17.46
N SER A 134 -8.29 2.21 16.69
CA SER A 134 -9.25 1.23 16.16
C SER A 134 -8.55 -0.04 15.70
N SER A 135 -9.32 -1.05 15.28
CA SER A 135 -8.76 -2.32 14.81
C SER A 135 -7.79 -2.16 13.64
N ARG A 136 -7.99 -1.13 12.81
CA ARG A 136 -7.22 -0.81 11.61
C ARG A 136 -6.45 0.52 11.70
N ILE A 137 -6.53 1.23 12.83
CA ILE A 137 -5.94 2.56 13.01
C ILE A 137 -4.97 2.55 14.19
N VAL A 138 -3.73 2.91 13.92
CA VAL A 138 -2.69 3.08 14.93
C VAL A 138 -2.22 4.51 14.93
N ALA A 139 -2.27 5.16 16.09
CA ALA A 139 -1.67 6.46 16.31
C ALA A 139 -0.31 6.30 16.97
N THR A 140 0.70 6.92 16.38
CA THR A 140 2.03 7.12 16.96
C THR A 140 2.11 8.55 17.49
N PRO A 141 3.18 8.96 18.21
CA PRO A 141 3.29 10.33 18.72
C PRO A 141 3.10 11.43 17.68
N THR A 142 3.53 11.19 16.43
CA THR A 142 3.57 12.21 15.37
C THR A 142 2.57 11.97 14.24
N GLU A 143 2.08 10.75 14.08
CA GLU A 143 1.22 10.37 12.95
C GLU A 143 0.24 9.25 13.31
N ALA A 144 -0.94 9.29 12.70
CA ALA A 144 -1.87 8.17 12.71
C ALA A 144 -1.90 7.49 11.34
N VAL A 145 -2.01 6.17 11.37
CA VAL A 145 -1.94 5.31 10.20
C VAL A 145 -3.17 4.42 10.17
N LEU A 146 -3.95 4.55 9.10
CA LEU A 146 -5.01 3.60 8.73
C LEU A 146 -4.45 2.61 7.72
N VAL A 147 -4.71 1.32 7.94
CA VAL A 147 -4.31 0.26 7.01
C VAL A 147 -5.54 -0.45 6.45
N LEU A 148 -5.64 -0.43 5.12
CA LEU A 148 -6.62 -1.17 4.36
C LEU A 148 -5.97 -2.47 3.88
N PRO A 149 -6.52 -3.65 4.24
CA PRO A 149 -5.98 -4.96 3.87
C PRO A 149 -6.21 -5.33 2.40
N TYR A 150 -6.34 -4.34 1.52
CA TYR A 150 -6.59 -4.53 0.10
C TYR A 150 -6.07 -3.33 -0.71
N ILE A 151 -5.96 -3.54 -2.02
CA ILE A 151 -5.72 -2.45 -2.98
C ILE A 151 -7.08 -1.88 -3.41
N PRO A 152 -7.35 -0.59 -3.18
CA PRO A 152 -8.62 0.04 -3.53
C PRO A 152 -8.85 -0.04 -5.04
N GLN A 153 -10.07 -0.40 -5.42
CA GLN A 153 -10.52 -0.35 -6.81
C GLN A 153 -11.46 0.82 -7.08
N ASP A 154 -12.00 1.43 -6.03
CA ASP A 154 -12.86 2.61 -6.07
C ASP A 154 -12.15 3.78 -5.33
N PRO A 155 -12.09 4.99 -5.93
CA PRO A 155 -11.62 6.20 -5.25
C PRO A 155 -12.34 6.47 -3.92
N ASN A 156 -13.64 6.18 -3.85
CA ASN A 156 -14.48 6.42 -2.68
C ASN A 156 -14.02 5.64 -1.45
N ASP A 157 -13.46 4.44 -1.63
CA ASP A 157 -12.91 3.63 -0.52
C ASP A 157 -11.75 4.37 0.18
N VAL A 158 -10.87 4.98 -0.62
CA VAL A 158 -9.73 5.73 -0.11
C VAL A 158 -10.20 7.00 0.59
N LEU A 159 -11.16 7.71 0.00
CA LEU A 159 -11.73 8.92 0.58
C LEU A 159 -12.47 8.64 1.88
N ALA A 160 -13.25 7.54 1.93
CA ALA A 160 -13.91 7.09 3.14
C ALA A 160 -12.87 6.76 4.22
N GLY A 161 -11.79 6.07 3.87
CA GLY A 161 -10.67 5.80 4.78
C GLY A 161 -10.01 7.07 5.32
N MET A 162 -9.73 8.05 4.45
CA MET A 162 -9.18 9.35 4.86
C MET A 162 -10.10 10.09 5.82
N ARG A 163 -11.40 10.18 5.49
CA ARG A 163 -12.41 10.82 6.35
C ARG A 163 -12.55 10.09 7.68
N GLN A 164 -12.51 8.76 7.67
CA GLN A 164 -12.57 7.94 8.88
C GLN A 164 -11.36 8.23 9.79
N LEU A 165 -10.15 8.28 9.22
CA LEU A 165 -8.94 8.56 9.97
C LEU A 165 -8.97 9.97 10.57
N ALA A 166 -9.29 11.00 9.78
CA ALA A 166 -9.42 12.38 10.25
C ALA A 166 -10.46 12.53 11.37
N ARG A 167 -11.63 11.88 11.22
CA ARG A 167 -12.68 11.84 12.26
C ARG A 167 -12.17 11.22 13.55
N ARG A 168 -11.44 10.10 13.48
CA ARG A 168 -10.92 9.41 14.67
C ARG A 168 -9.84 10.23 15.39
N ILE A 169 -8.95 10.88 14.64
CA ILE A 169 -7.97 11.82 15.21
C ILE A 169 -8.69 12.95 15.95
N ASN A 170 -9.68 13.57 15.32
CA ASN A 170 -10.44 14.68 15.91
C ASN A 170 -11.27 14.26 17.14
N GLN A 171 -11.91 13.08 17.10
CA GLN A 171 -12.64 12.54 18.25
C GLN A 171 -11.70 12.33 19.44
N TYR A 172 -10.55 11.71 19.20
CA TYR A 172 -9.58 11.46 20.26
C TYR A 172 -9.00 12.76 20.84
N ALA A 173 -8.73 13.75 19.99
CA ALA A 173 -8.31 15.09 20.42
C ALA A 173 -9.34 15.76 21.35
N LYS A 174 -10.64 15.65 21.01
CA LYS A 174 -11.73 16.19 21.84
C LYS A 174 -11.83 15.46 23.18
N THR A 175 -11.72 14.13 23.19
CA THR A 175 -11.75 13.34 24.43
C THR A 175 -10.60 13.73 25.35
N LEU A 176 -9.38 13.90 24.82
CA LEU A 176 -8.24 14.33 25.62
C LEU A 176 -8.46 15.71 26.25
N ARG A 177 -9.05 16.66 25.52
CA ARG A 177 -9.38 18.01 26.03
C ARG A 177 -10.50 18.03 27.07
N ALA A 178 -11.38 17.02 27.07
CA ALA A 178 -12.47 16.93 28.04
C ALA A 178 -12.03 16.28 29.36
N VAL A 179 -10.87 15.62 29.36
CA VAL A 179 -10.31 14.90 30.53
C VAL A 179 -9.14 15.69 31.16
N SER A 180 -8.57 16.66 30.44
CA SER A 180 -7.57 17.63 30.92
C SER A 180 -8.21 18.88 31.51
#